data_AF-A0A7C6THN3-F1
#
_entry.id   AF-A0A7C6THN3-F1
#
_cell.length_a   1.000
_cell.length_b   1.000
_cell.length_c   1.000
_cell.angle_alpha   90.00
_cell.angle_beta   90.00
_cell.angle_gamma   90.00
#
_symmetry.space_group_name_H-M   'P 1'
#
loop_
_entity.id
_entity.type
_entity.pdbx_description
1 polymer ?
#
loop_
_entity_poly.entity_id
_entity_poly.type
_entity_poly.pdbx_seq_one_letter_code
_entity_poly.pdbx_strand_id
1 'polypeptide(L)'
;MSAEARAVREALLTARQPQTLLFQALPVGLGYLDIEWSDERREAYLLALRQALIELRDAYANLLERIRRGLYEALHVSADHPQAREALASAAEACIPLSSDLRLEAFLRRLADQQLGDREWLESVGAVVVHKSPREWLDRDIVTLESGLAELSAQFRRLQDIALARGVRVGGGRVMRLGLTDSEGRELSQIVHGSPEEEAGVAKIVRELNAVLDSSTLQPQARLLAVAELARQLLDNTDQKVTDA
;
A
#
# COMPACT_ATOMS: atom_id res chain seq x y z
N MET A 1 6.98 14.71 -7.83
CA MET A 1 8.09 15.48 -8.41
C MET A 1 7.74 16.95 -8.37
N SER A 2 8.68 17.77 -7.91
CA SER A 2 8.60 19.23 -7.88
C SER A 2 8.53 19.85 -9.29
N ALA A 3 8.17 21.14 -9.36
CA ALA A 3 8.14 21.87 -10.62
C ALA A 3 9.56 22.01 -11.19
N GLU A 4 10.52 22.22 -10.31
CA GLU A 4 11.96 22.31 -10.55
C GLU A 4 12.51 21.02 -11.16
N ALA A 5 12.20 19.86 -10.57
CA ALA A 5 12.61 18.56 -11.11
C ALA A 5 12.00 18.27 -12.49
N ARG A 6 10.75 18.69 -12.72
CA ARG A 6 10.09 18.58 -14.03
C ARG A 6 10.77 19.48 -15.07
N ALA A 7 11.10 20.72 -14.72
CA ALA A 7 11.80 21.65 -15.61
C ALA A 7 13.21 21.15 -15.96
N VAL A 8 13.95 20.62 -14.97
CA VAL A 8 15.26 19.98 -15.21
C VAL A 8 15.14 18.79 -16.14
N ARG A 9 14.14 17.92 -15.95
CA ARG A 9 13.88 16.79 -16.87
C ARG A 9 13.62 17.25 -18.29
N GLU A 10 12.77 18.26 -18.45
CA GLU A 10 12.44 18.80 -19.77
C GLU A 10 13.68 19.40 -20.45
N ALA A 11 14.48 20.17 -19.72
CA ALA A 11 15.75 20.70 -20.21
C ALA A 11 16.69 19.58 -20.66
N LEU A 12 16.83 18.49 -19.88
CA LEU A 12 17.66 17.33 -20.23
C LEU A 12 17.15 16.60 -21.48
N LEU A 13 15.84 16.47 -21.66
CA LEU A 13 15.25 15.75 -22.80
C LEU A 13 15.27 16.56 -24.11
N THR A 14 15.21 17.89 -24.02
CA THR A 14 15.11 18.79 -25.17
C THR A 14 16.45 19.39 -25.61
N ALA A 15 17.46 19.34 -24.75
CA ALA A 15 18.77 19.92 -25.02
C ALA A 15 19.46 19.28 -26.23
N ARG A 16 19.88 20.14 -27.16
CA ARG A 16 20.65 19.74 -28.36
C ARG A 16 22.15 19.93 -28.21
N GLN A 17 22.57 20.81 -27.29
CA GLN A 17 23.96 21.17 -27.07
C GLN A 17 24.27 21.21 -25.56
N PRO A 18 25.36 20.55 -25.10
CA PRO A 18 25.71 20.52 -23.68
C PRO A 18 25.93 21.90 -23.07
N GLN A 19 26.53 22.84 -23.81
CA GLN A 19 26.79 24.19 -23.33
C GLN A 19 25.49 24.96 -23.04
N THR A 20 24.53 24.93 -23.98
CA THR A 20 23.21 25.54 -23.80
C THR A 20 22.44 24.90 -22.64
N LEU A 21 22.54 23.57 -22.48
CA LEU A 21 21.93 22.88 -21.36
C LEU A 21 22.47 23.39 -20.02
N LEU A 22 23.80 23.37 -19.86
CA LEU A 22 24.46 23.66 -18.59
C LEU A 22 24.35 25.13 -18.17
N PHE A 23 24.49 26.05 -19.13
CA PHE A 23 24.61 27.48 -18.84
C PHE A 23 23.35 28.29 -19.13
N GLN A 24 22.33 27.70 -19.75
CA GLN A 24 21.08 28.40 -20.06
C GLN A 24 19.86 27.60 -19.62
N ALA A 25 19.63 26.41 -20.17
CA ALA A 25 18.38 25.68 -19.96
C ALA A 25 18.18 25.24 -18.49
N LEU A 26 19.22 24.72 -17.82
CA LEU A 26 19.14 24.33 -16.40
C LEU A 26 18.99 25.55 -15.46
N PRO A 27 19.79 26.63 -15.59
CA PRO A 27 19.56 27.86 -14.83
C PRO A 27 18.15 28.44 -15.05
N VAL A 28 17.65 28.50 -16.29
CA VAL A 28 16.28 28.98 -16.58
C VAL A 28 15.23 28.11 -15.92
N GLY A 29 15.32 26.78 -16.08
CA GLY A 29 14.35 25.85 -15.53
C GLY A 29 14.27 25.89 -13.99
N LEU A 30 15.34 26.33 -13.33
CA LEU A 30 15.40 26.51 -11.88
C LEU A 30 15.21 27.96 -11.43
N GLY A 31 15.05 28.92 -12.35
CA GLY A 31 14.80 30.34 -12.02
C GLY A 31 16.03 31.21 -11.72
N TYR A 32 17.21 30.90 -12.29
CA TYR A 32 18.50 31.53 -11.98
C TYR A 32 19.17 32.30 -13.13
N LEU A 33 18.57 32.44 -14.33
CA LEU A 33 19.27 33.01 -15.51
C LEU A 33 19.49 34.54 -15.46
N ASP A 34 18.56 35.31 -14.89
CA ASP A 34 18.51 36.78 -15.08
C ASP A 34 19.09 37.59 -13.91
N ILE A 35 20.00 37.00 -13.12
CA ILE A 35 20.46 37.65 -11.91
C ILE A 35 21.96 37.52 -11.69
N GLU A 36 22.59 38.59 -11.20
CA GLU A 36 24.04 38.63 -10.95
C GLU A 36 24.49 37.44 -10.09
N TRP A 37 25.53 36.75 -10.56
CA TRP A 37 26.07 35.55 -9.94
C TRP A 37 26.96 35.89 -8.73
N SER A 38 26.36 36.02 -7.55
CA SER A 38 27.10 36.00 -6.28
C SER A 38 27.55 34.57 -5.93
N ASP A 39 28.46 34.42 -4.96
CA ASP A 39 28.86 33.10 -4.47
C ASP A 39 27.65 32.36 -3.83
N GLU A 40 26.83 33.08 -3.06
CA GLU A 40 25.64 32.52 -2.39
C GLU A 40 24.61 32.01 -3.41
N ARG A 41 24.41 32.75 -4.51
CA ARG A 41 23.49 32.32 -5.58
C ARG A 41 23.98 31.09 -6.32
N ARG A 42 25.28 31.00 -6.58
CA ARG A 42 25.87 29.81 -7.21
C ARG A 42 25.64 28.58 -6.34
N GLU A 43 25.83 28.71 -5.02
CA GLU A 43 25.57 27.63 -4.08
C GLU A 43 24.09 27.24 -4.06
N ALA A 44 23.17 28.22 -4.00
CA ALA A 44 21.73 27.96 -4.04
C ALA A 44 21.28 27.25 -5.33
N TYR A 45 21.79 27.68 -6.49
CA TYR A 45 21.52 27.03 -7.78
C TYR A 45 22.01 25.57 -7.79
N LEU A 46 23.25 25.33 -7.35
CA LEU A 46 23.82 23.98 -7.31
C LEU A 46 23.05 23.06 -6.36
N LEU A 47 22.58 23.58 -5.23
CA LEU A 47 21.74 22.85 -4.29
C LEU A 47 20.39 22.49 -4.92
N ALA A 48 19.72 23.46 -5.56
CA ALA A 48 18.44 23.23 -6.24
C ALA A 48 18.58 22.20 -7.38
N LEU A 49 19.64 22.31 -8.19
CA LEU A 49 19.94 21.34 -9.25
C LEU A 49 20.21 19.95 -8.70
N ARG A 50 21.01 19.85 -7.63
CA ARG A 50 21.27 18.57 -6.96
C ARG A 50 19.97 17.94 -6.45
N GLN A 51 19.10 18.72 -5.83
CA GLN A 51 17.81 18.24 -5.33
C GLN A 51 16.90 17.74 -6.47
N ALA A 52 16.80 18.51 -7.55
CA ALA A 52 16.06 18.12 -8.74
C ALA A 52 16.58 16.81 -9.36
N LEU A 53 17.90 16.64 -9.44
CA LEU A 53 18.51 15.41 -9.96
C LEU A 53 18.28 14.20 -9.03
N ILE A 54 18.31 14.40 -7.72
CA ILE A 54 17.96 13.36 -6.73
C ILE A 54 16.49 12.94 -6.91
N GLU A 55 15.57 13.90 -7.03
CA GLU A 55 14.16 13.60 -7.29
C GLU A 55 13.96 12.80 -8.58
N LEU A 56 14.69 13.14 -9.65
CA LEU A 56 14.62 12.41 -10.92
C LEU A 56 15.14 10.98 -10.81
N ARG A 57 16.26 10.79 -10.09
CA ARG A 57 16.84 9.49 -9.82
C ARG A 57 15.87 8.60 -9.03
N ASP A 58 15.23 9.16 -8.02
CA ASP A 58 14.41 8.41 -7.06
C ASP A 58 12.94 8.29 -7.50
N ALA A 59 12.52 9.01 -8.56
CA ALA A 59 11.15 9.05 -9.05
C ALA A 59 10.55 7.65 -9.30
N TYR A 60 11.33 6.74 -9.88
CA TYR A 60 10.83 5.39 -10.17
C TYR A 60 10.70 4.52 -8.92
N ALA A 61 11.66 4.60 -8.00
CA ALA A 61 11.56 3.89 -6.72
C ALA A 61 10.34 4.39 -5.92
N ASN A 62 10.13 5.71 -5.89
CA ASN A 62 8.97 6.33 -5.26
C ASN A 62 7.64 5.92 -5.91
N LEU A 63 7.62 5.69 -7.23
CA LEU A 63 6.44 5.15 -7.91
C LEU A 63 6.10 3.74 -7.42
N LEU A 64 7.09 2.85 -7.35
CA LEU A 64 6.88 1.49 -6.85
C LEU A 64 6.43 1.49 -5.40
N GLU A 65 6.99 2.37 -4.58
CA GLU A 65 6.59 2.53 -3.19
C GLU A 65 5.13 3.01 -3.06
N ARG A 66 4.67 3.88 -3.98
CA ARG A 66 3.27 4.27 -4.06
C ARG A 66 2.36 3.10 -4.45
N ILE A 67 2.80 2.24 -5.37
CA ILE A 67 2.06 1.01 -5.71
C ILE A 67 1.96 0.10 -4.48
N ARG A 68 3.07 -0.11 -3.77
CA ARG A 68 3.14 -0.96 -2.57
C ARG A 68 2.17 -0.46 -1.50
N ARG A 69 2.26 0.82 -1.14
CA ARG A 69 1.39 1.44 -0.13
C ARG A 69 -0.08 1.36 -0.55
N GLY A 70 -0.41 1.76 -1.77
CA GLY A 70 -1.79 1.71 -2.26
C GLY A 70 -2.35 0.29 -2.28
N LEU A 71 -1.54 -0.71 -2.61
CA LEU A 71 -1.94 -2.13 -2.59
C LEU A 71 -2.25 -2.58 -1.16
N TYR A 72 -1.35 -2.27 -0.23
CA TYR A 72 -1.46 -2.71 1.16
C TYR A 72 -2.60 -2.01 1.89
N GLU A 73 -2.76 -0.70 1.69
CA GLU A 73 -3.92 0.06 2.16
C GLU A 73 -5.22 -0.52 1.61
N ALA A 74 -5.29 -0.75 0.29
CA ALA A 74 -6.48 -1.29 -0.34
C ALA A 74 -6.82 -2.71 0.13
N LEU A 75 -5.86 -3.48 0.63
CA LEU A 75 -6.04 -4.84 1.15
C LEU A 75 -6.08 -4.92 2.68
N HIS A 76 -5.98 -3.78 3.38
CA HIS A 76 -5.90 -3.71 4.84
C HIS A 76 -4.78 -4.57 5.42
N VAL A 77 -3.62 -4.56 4.77
CA VAL A 77 -2.40 -5.25 5.21
C VAL A 77 -1.42 -4.21 5.76
N SER A 78 -0.95 -4.42 6.99
CA SER A 78 0.07 -3.55 7.58
C SER A 78 1.39 -3.67 6.81
N ALA A 79 1.99 -2.52 6.48
CA ALA A 79 3.23 -2.44 5.72
C ALA A 79 4.47 -2.97 6.46
N ASP A 80 4.40 -3.01 7.78
CA ASP A 80 5.49 -3.47 8.66
C ASP A 80 5.36 -4.96 9.01
N HIS A 81 4.31 -5.63 8.53
CA HIS A 81 4.14 -7.04 8.78
C HIS A 81 5.23 -7.83 8.04
N PRO A 82 6.15 -8.52 8.74
CA PRO A 82 7.37 -9.11 8.16
C PRO A 82 7.09 -10.22 7.14
N GLN A 83 5.85 -10.70 7.08
CA GLN A 83 5.37 -11.72 6.13
C GLN A 83 4.15 -11.24 5.31
N ALA A 84 3.95 -9.93 5.17
CA ALA A 84 2.79 -9.35 4.48
C ALA A 84 2.57 -9.96 3.09
N ARG A 85 3.65 -10.05 2.30
CA ARG A 85 3.63 -10.60 0.95
C ARG A 85 3.32 -12.09 0.93
N GLU A 86 3.85 -12.86 1.87
CA GLU A 86 3.59 -14.30 1.98
C GLU A 86 2.14 -14.58 2.36
N ALA A 87 1.59 -13.83 3.33
CA ALA A 87 0.19 -13.92 3.72
C ALA A 87 -0.75 -13.56 2.57
N LEU A 88 -0.44 -12.48 1.84
CA LEU A 88 -1.18 -12.10 0.63
C LEU A 88 -1.14 -13.18 -0.45
N ALA A 89 0.04 -13.77 -0.69
CA ALA A 89 0.21 -14.83 -1.66
C ALA A 89 -0.64 -16.05 -1.32
N SER A 90 -0.57 -16.54 -0.07
CA SER A 90 -1.35 -17.70 0.38
C SER A 90 -2.86 -17.45 0.25
N ALA A 91 -3.32 -16.25 0.65
CA ALA A 91 -4.72 -15.88 0.52
C ALA A 91 -5.18 -15.77 -0.95
N ALA A 92 -4.32 -15.25 -1.83
CA ALA A 92 -4.60 -15.15 -3.25
C ALA A 92 -4.67 -16.53 -3.91
N GLU A 93 -3.73 -17.43 -3.61
CA GLU A 93 -3.72 -18.82 -4.09
C GLU A 93 -5.02 -19.56 -3.77
N ALA A 94 -5.52 -19.41 -2.54
CA ALA A 94 -6.78 -20.02 -2.11
C ALA A 94 -8.00 -19.49 -2.87
N CYS A 95 -7.93 -18.26 -3.38
CA CYS A 95 -9.03 -17.59 -4.08
C CYS A 95 -8.97 -17.75 -5.61
N ILE A 96 -7.82 -18.09 -6.21
CA ILE A 96 -7.69 -18.28 -7.67
C ILE A 96 -8.76 -19.24 -8.23
N PRO A 97 -8.99 -20.45 -7.65
CA PRO A 97 -10.01 -21.38 -8.18
C PRO A 97 -11.46 -20.90 -8.04
N LEU A 98 -11.68 -19.85 -7.23
CA LEU A 98 -13.00 -19.26 -6.98
C LEU A 98 -13.28 -18.08 -7.92
N SER A 99 -12.26 -17.54 -8.59
CA SER A 99 -12.40 -16.42 -9.51
C SER A 99 -12.98 -16.87 -10.84
N SER A 100 -14.01 -16.17 -11.32
CA SER A 100 -14.54 -16.31 -12.69
C SER A 100 -14.20 -15.11 -13.59
N ASP A 101 -13.69 -14.02 -13.00
CA ASP A 101 -13.24 -12.83 -13.72
C ASP A 101 -11.76 -12.97 -14.07
N LEU A 102 -11.43 -12.82 -15.36
CA LEU A 102 -10.06 -12.97 -15.87
C LEU A 102 -9.10 -11.90 -15.35
N ARG A 103 -9.57 -10.67 -15.16
CA ARG A 103 -8.76 -9.55 -14.64
C ARG A 103 -8.46 -9.78 -13.16
N LEU A 104 -9.46 -10.20 -12.38
CA LEU A 104 -9.28 -10.56 -10.98
C LEU A 104 -8.34 -11.76 -10.85
N GLU A 105 -8.52 -12.80 -11.65
CA GLU A 105 -7.63 -13.97 -11.62
C GLU A 105 -6.18 -13.59 -11.94
N ALA A 106 -5.95 -12.74 -12.95
CA ALA A 106 -4.63 -12.23 -13.26
C ALA A 106 -4.01 -11.46 -12.08
N PHE A 107 -4.80 -10.62 -11.40
CA PHE A 107 -4.36 -9.89 -10.21
C PHE A 107 -3.99 -10.85 -9.08
N LEU A 108 -4.84 -11.82 -8.75
CA LEU A 108 -4.57 -12.85 -7.73
C LEU A 108 -3.31 -13.66 -8.07
N ARG A 109 -3.10 -14.02 -9.33
CA ARG A 109 -1.89 -14.71 -9.78
C ARG A 109 -0.63 -13.87 -9.62
N ARG A 110 -0.70 -12.54 -9.75
CA ARG A 110 0.44 -11.65 -9.43
C ARG A 110 0.67 -11.58 -7.93
N LEU A 111 -0.37 -11.50 -7.12
CA LEU A 111 -0.24 -11.51 -5.66
C LEU A 111 0.36 -12.83 -5.14
N ALA A 112 -0.01 -13.96 -5.74
CA ALA A 112 0.52 -15.29 -5.44
C ALA A 112 1.98 -15.51 -5.89
N ASP A 113 2.54 -14.64 -6.73
CA ASP A 113 3.89 -14.84 -7.28
C ASP A 113 4.96 -14.52 -6.22
N GLN A 114 5.56 -15.57 -5.67
CA GLN A 114 6.70 -15.49 -4.75
C GLN A 114 8.07 -15.65 -5.42
N GLN A 115 8.12 -15.88 -6.73
CA GLN A 115 9.39 -16.09 -7.45
C GLN A 115 10.06 -14.78 -7.83
N LEU A 116 9.28 -13.72 -8.02
CA LEU A 116 9.78 -12.38 -8.33
C LEU A 116 10.40 -11.68 -7.10
N GLY A 117 11.46 -10.90 -7.33
CA GLY A 117 11.91 -9.92 -6.34
C GLY A 117 10.84 -8.84 -6.10
N ASP A 118 10.91 -8.14 -4.98
CA ASP A 118 9.87 -7.16 -4.59
C ASP A 118 9.64 -6.09 -5.67
N ARG A 119 10.72 -5.65 -6.32
CA ARG A 119 10.64 -4.69 -7.42
C ARG A 119 9.86 -5.25 -8.60
N GLU A 120 10.26 -6.40 -9.14
CA GLU A 120 9.57 -6.99 -10.30
C GLU A 120 8.13 -7.38 -9.95
N TRP A 121 7.90 -7.79 -8.71
CA TRP A 121 6.57 -8.11 -8.21
C TRP A 121 5.66 -6.87 -8.22
N LEU A 122 6.08 -5.74 -7.63
CA LEU A 122 5.32 -4.49 -7.67
C LEU A 122 5.10 -3.98 -9.10
N GLU A 123 6.12 -4.12 -9.96
CA GLU A 123 5.99 -3.80 -11.39
C GLU A 123 4.88 -4.64 -12.04
N SER A 124 4.83 -5.93 -11.74
CA SER A 124 3.84 -6.86 -12.27
C SER A 124 2.43 -6.61 -11.75
N VAL A 125 2.29 -6.25 -10.47
CA VAL A 125 0.99 -5.89 -9.86
C VAL A 125 0.46 -4.63 -10.52
N GLY A 126 1.28 -3.56 -10.57
CA GLY A 126 0.90 -2.32 -11.24
C GLY A 126 0.50 -2.56 -12.70
N ALA A 127 1.27 -3.38 -13.42
CA ALA A 127 0.99 -3.70 -14.82
C ALA A 127 -0.37 -4.36 -15.02
N VAL A 128 -0.79 -5.27 -14.14
CA VAL A 128 -2.12 -5.90 -14.22
C VAL A 128 -3.25 -4.94 -13.85
N VAL A 129 -3.03 -4.07 -12.87
CA VAL A 129 -4.07 -3.12 -12.44
C VAL A 129 -4.37 -2.08 -13.53
N VAL A 130 -3.31 -1.53 -14.13
CA VAL A 130 -3.38 -0.41 -15.10
C VAL A 130 -3.35 -0.90 -16.57
N HIS A 131 -3.09 -2.18 -16.81
CA HIS A 131 -2.90 -2.77 -18.14
C HIS A 131 -1.75 -2.12 -18.94
N LYS A 132 -0.68 -1.74 -18.23
CA LYS A 132 0.45 -0.99 -18.78
C LYS A 132 1.67 -1.09 -17.86
N SER A 133 2.88 -1.23 -18.41
CA SER A 133 4.09 -1.29 -17.57
C SER A 133 4.29 0.02 -16.79
N PRO A 134 4.62 -0.01 -15.48
CA PRO A 134 4.90 1.21 -14.70
C PRO A 134 5.97 2.12 -15.29
N ARG A 135 6.90 1.58 -16.09
CA ARG A 135 7.92 2.38 -16.80
C ARG A 135 7.33 3.30 -17.86
N GLU A 136 6.16 2.99 -18.36
CA GLU A 136 5.46 3.74 -19.40
C GLU A 136 4.39 4.67 -18.82
N TRP A 137 4.22 4.67 -17.49
CA TRP A 137 3.15 5.41 -16.86
C TRP A 137 3.31 6.93 -16.98
N LEU A 138 2.16 7.57 -17.07
CA LEU A 138 2.00 9.01 -16.99
C LEU A 138 1.28 9.34 -15.68
N ASP A 139 1.28 10.61 -15.27
CA ASP A 139 0.64 11.05 -14.02
C ASP A 139 -0.86 10.64 -13.96
N ARG A 140 -1.55 10.58 -15.11
CA ARG A 140 -2.95 10.10 -15.17
C ARG A 140 -3.12 8.61 -14.86
N ASP A 141 -2.10 7.80 -15.14
CA ASP A 141 -2.16 6.35 -14.94
C ASP A 141 -2.17 6.00 -13.44
N ILE A 142 -1.73 6.93 -12.59
CA ILE A 142 -1.83 6.84 -11.13
C ILE A 142 -3.29 6.88 -10.65
N VAL A 143 -4.15 7.67 -11.29
CA VAL A 143 -5.58 7.71 -10.95
C VAL A 143 -6.24 6.37 -11.32
N THR A 144 -5.81 5.79 -12.45
CA THR A 144 -6.23 4.43 -12.85
C THR A 144 -5.74 3.37 -11.86
N LEU A 145 -4.52 3.50 -11.34
CA LEU A 145 -3.99 2.61 -10.31
C LEU A 145 -4.86 2.65 -9.05
N GLU A 146 -5.14 3.84 -8.52
CA GLU A 146 -5.90 4.02 -7.27
C GLU A 146 -7.31 3.40 -7.37
N SER A 147 -8.04 3.74 -8.44
CA SER A 147 -9.36 3.18 -8.69
C SER A 147 -9.33 1.67 -8.95
N GLY A 148 -8.36 1.19 -9.73
CA GLY A 148 -8.20 -0.23 -10.05
C GLY A 148 -7.81 -1.09 -8.85
N LEU A 149 -6.95 -0.59 -7.97
CA LEU A 149 -6.60 -1.27 -6.72
C LEU A 149 -7.82 -1.34 -5.79
N ALA A 150 -8.57 -0.25 -5.63
CA ALA A 150 -9.78 -0.26 -4.82
C ALA A 150 -10.80 -1.29 -5.33
N GLU A 151 -11.01 -1.34 -6.64
CA GLU A 151 -11.93 -2.27 -7.29
C GLU A 151 -11.50 -3.74 -7.12
N LEU A 152 -10.27 -4.08 -7.52
CA LEU A 152 -9.75 -5.45 -7.48
C LEU A 152 -9.59 -5.97 -6.06
N SER A 153 -9.15 -5.12 -5.12
CA SER A 153 -9.03 -5.48 -3.72
C SER A 153 -10.40 -5.73 -3.08
N ALA A 154 -11.43 -4.94 -3.42
CA ALA A 154 -12.79 -5.20 -2.95
C ALA A 154 -13.35 -6.52 -3.51
N GLN A 155 -13.06 -6.84 -4.78
CA GLN A 155 -13.43 -8.13 -5.37
C GLN A 155 -12.70 -9.30 -4.70
N PHE A 156 -11.41 -9.15 -4.42
CA PHE A 156 -10.62 -10.16 -3.73
C PHE A 156 -11.15 -10.41 -2.31
N ARG A 157 -11.48 -9.37 -1.53
CA ARG A 157 -12.09 -9.54 -0.20
C ARG A 157 -13.40 -10.33 -0.24
N ARG A 158 -14.26 -10.07 -1.25
CA ARG A 158 -15.49 -10.86 -1.45
C ARG A 158 -15.18 -12.33 -1.76
N LEU A 159 -14.13 -12.61 -2.53
CA LEU A 159 -13.70 -13.99 -2.76
C LEU A 159 -13.17 -14.65 -1.49
N GLN A 160 -12.43 -13.92 -0.64
CA GLN A 160 -11.98 -14.41 0.65
C GLN A 160 -13.17 -14.77 1.56
N ASP A 161 -14.24 -13.98 1.55
CA ASP A 161 -15.48 -14.29 2.28
C ASP A 161 -16.12 -15.60 1.79
N ILE A 162 -16.17 -15.79 0.49
CA ILE A 162 -16.69 -17.02 -0.12
C ILE A 162 -15.79 -18.22 0.23
N ALA A 163 -14.47 -18.04 0.19
CA ALA A 163 -13.50 -19.06 0.55
C ALA A 163 -13.67 -19.49 2.01
N LEU A 164 -13.80 -18.51 2.92
CA LEU A 164 -14.02 -18.74 4.35
C LEU A 164 -15.35 -19.45 4.60
N ALA A 165 -16.43 -19.01 3.95
CA ALA A 165 -17.76 -19.65 4.06
C ALA A 165 -17.75 -21.12 3.56
N ARG A 166 -16.89 -21.44 2.59
CA ARG A 166 -16.68 -22.82 2.09
C ARG A 166 -15.72 -23.65 2.96
N GLY A 167 -15.15 -23.07 4.01
CA GLY A 167 -14.18 -23.73 4.88
C GLY A 167 -12.82 -23.97 4.21
N VAL A 168 -12.49 -23.21 3.16
CA VAL A 168 -11.17 -23.25 2.54
C VAL A 168 -10.16 -22.73 3.57
N ARG A 169 -9.30 -23.61 4.07
CA ARG A 169 -8.25 -23.24 5.02
C ARG A 169 -7.11 -22.57 4.27
N VAL A 170 -6.85 -21.31 4.59
CA VAL A 170 -5.65 -20.57 4.14
C VAL A 170 -4.57 -20.78 5.21
N GLY A 171 -3.63 -21.68 4.95
CA GLY A 171 -2.58 -22.06 5.91
C GLY A 171 -3.06 -23.03 7.03
N GLY A 172 -2.11 -23.50 7.84
CA GLY A 172 -2.33 -24.50 8.89
C GLY A 172 -2.99 -23.99 10.17
N GLY A 173 -3.23 -22.69 10.29
CA GLY A 173 -3.81 -22.03 11.46
C GLY A 173 -5.30 -21.70 11.34
N ARG A 174 -5.90 -21.21 12.43
CA ARG A 174 -7.27 -20.70 12.42
C ARG A 174 -7.29 -19.32 11.76
N VAL A 175 -8.13 -19.14 10.75
CA VAL A 175 -8.33 -17.85 10.08
C VAL A 175 -9.68 -17.27 10.48
N MET A 176 -9.71 -16.02 10.93
CA MET A 176 -10.94 -15.28 11.22
C MET A 176 -10.90 -13.94 10.54
N ARG A 177 -11.98 -13.58 9.82
CA ARG A 177 -12.18 -12.20 9.37
C ARG A 177 -12.90 -11.43 10.45
N LEU A 178 -12.33 -10.28 10.82
CA LEU A 178 -12.97 -9.28 11.65
C LEU A 178 -13.33 -8.09 10.76
N GLY A 179 -14.62 -7.83 10.59
CA GLY A 179 -15.14 -6.66 9.88
C GLY A 179 -15.97 -5.80 10.83
N LEU A 180 -15.61 -4.52 10.95
CA LEU A 180 -16.35 -3.52 11.71
C LEU A 180 -16.76 -2.42 10.73
N THR A 181 -18.05 -2.14 10.64
CA THR A 181 -18.57 -1.02 9.85
C THR A 181 -19.24 -0.04 10.79
N ASP A 182 -18.80 1.22 10.78
CA ASP A 182 -19.41 2.28 11.57
C ASP A 182 -20.67 2.87 10.90
N SER A 183 -21.35 3.77 11.60
CA SER A 183 -22.55 4.44 11.09
C SER A 183 -22.29 5.37 9.89
N GLU A 184 -21.03 5.73 9.65
CA GLU A 184 -20.61 6.54 8.50
C GLU A 184 -20.24 5.66 7.29
N GLY A 185 -20.35 4.33 7.43
CA GLY A 185 -20.03 3.37 6.37
C GLY A 185 -18.54 3.08 6.23
N ARG A 186 -17.71 3.52 7.19
CA ARG A 186 -16.28 3.18 7.18
C ARG A 186 -16.14 1.73 7.63
N GLU A 187 -15.55 0.91 6.77
CA GLU A 187 -15.30 -0.50 7.04
C GLU A 187 -13.84 -0.72 7.43
N LEU A 188 -13.61 -1.19 8.65
CA LEU A 188 -12.34 -1.75 9.10
C LEU A 188 -12.44 -3.26 9.01
N SER A 189 -11.74 -3.87 8.06
CA SER A 189 -11.74 -5.32 7.88
C SER A 189 -10.32 -5.85 7.90
N GLN A 190 -10.03 -6.77 8.82
CA GLN A 190 -8.75 -7.47 8.88
C GLN A 190 -8.97 -8.98 8.90
N ILE A 191 -8.13 -9.72 8.16
CA ILE A 191 -8.01 -11.17 8.31
C ILE A 191 -6.98 -11.42 9.40
N VAL A 192 -7.43 -12.05 10.48
CA VAL A 192 -6.60 -12.45 11.61
C VAL A 192 -6.20 -13.91 11.43
N HIS A 193 -4.90 -14.15 11.43
CA HIS A 193 -4.31 -15.48 11.42
C HIS A 193 -3.95 -15.86 12.85
N GLY A 194 -4.49 -16.96 13.35
CA GLY A 194 -4.07 -17.57 14.60
C GLY A 194 -3.14 -18.74 14.32
N SER A 195 -1.92 -18.67 14.83
CA SER A 195 -1.01 -19.83 14.83
C SER A 195 -1.41 -20.84 15.92
N PRO A 196 -1.20 -22.15 15.71
CA PRO A 196 -1.42 -23.16 16.75
C PRO A 196 -0.66 -22.87 18.05
N GLU A 197 0.52 -22.26 17.95
CA GLU A 197 1.38 -21.91 19.08
C GLU A 197 0.75 -20.82 19.97
N GLU A 198 -0.02 -19.91 19.38
CA GLU A 198 -0.65 -18.78 20.08
C GLU A 198 -2.04 -19.13 20.64
N GLU A 199 -2.68 -20.21 20.19
CA GLU A 199 -4.07 -20.56 20.57
C GLU A 199 -4.27 -20.64 22.08
N ALA A 200 -3.30 -21.20 22.82
CA ALA A 200 -3.38 -21.29 24.28
C ALA A 200 -3.33 -19.90 24.95
N GLY A 201 -2.51 -19.00 24.43
CA GLY A 201 -2.41 -17.61 24.88
C GLY A 201 -3.70 -16.84 24.58
N VAL A 202 -4.21 -16.96 23.35
CA VAL A 202 -5.48 -16.36 22.92
C VAL A 202 -6.64 -16.87 23.80
N ALA A 203 -6.73 -18.17 24.05
CA ALA A 203 -7.77 -18.75 24.89
C ALA A 203 -7.70 -18.29 26.36
N LYS A 204 -6.50 -17.97 26.87
CA LYS A 204 -6.35 -17.35 28.19
C LYS A 204 -6.91 -15.93 28.20
N ILE A 205 -6.53 -15.09 27.23
CA ILE A 205 -7.00 -13.71 27.13
C ILE A 205 -8.52 -13.65 26.94
N VAL A 206 -9.09 -14.53 26.10
CA VAL A 206 -10.55 -14.62 25.91
C VAL A 206 -11.27 -14.94 27.23
N ARG A 207 -10.71 -15.82 28.08
CA ARG A 207 -11.29 -16.12 29.39
C ARG A 207 -11.24 -14.91 30.34
N GLU A 208 -10.14 -14.17 30.35
CA GLU A 208 -10.01 -12.96 31.16
C GLU A 208 -10.99 -11.87 30.70
N LEU A 209 -11.12 -11.66 29.38
CA LEU A 209 -12.11 -10.74 28.79
C LEU A 209 -13.55 -11.14 29.15
N ASN A 210 -13.89 -12.42 29.03
CA ASN A 210 -15.21 -12.90 29.43
C ASN A 210 -15.49 -12.67 30.91
N ALA A 211 -14.52 -12.91 31.80
CA ALA A 211 -14.70 -12.64 33.23
C ALA A 211 -14.98 -11.15 33.51
N VAL A 212 -14.31 -10.24 32.81
CA VAL A 212 -14.56 -8.79 32.91
C VAL A 212 -15.96 -8.45 32.37
N LEU A 213 -16.35 -8.97 31.21
CA LEU A 213 -17.67 -8.73 30.63
C LEU A 213 -18.80 -9.30 31.50
N ASP A 214 -18.60 -10.47 32.09
CA ASP A 214 -19.60 -11.14 32.94
C ASP A 214 -19.77 -10.48 34.31
N SER A 215 -18.69 -9.94 34.88
CA SER A 215 -18.77 -9.15 36.11
C SER A 215 -19.44 -7.78 35.91
N SER A 216 -19.64 -7.34 34.67
CA SER A 216 -20.34 -6.09 34.35
C SER A 216 -21.87 -6.25 34.38
N THR A 217 -22.56 -5.20 34.79
CA THR A 217 -24.03 -5.10 34.71
C THR A 217 -24.56 -4.76 33.31
N LEU A 218 -23.67 -4.77 32.30
CA LEU A 218 -24.01 -4.40 30.94
C LEU A 218 -24.93 -5.44 30.29
N GLN A 219 -25.92 -4.95 29.56
CA GLN A 219 -26.79 -5.77 28.71
C GLN A 219 -25.98 -6.40 27.56
N PRO A 220 -26.43 -7.54 26.99
CA PRO A 220 -25.70 -8.26 25.93
C PRO A 220 -25.28 -7.38 24.74
N GLN A 221 -26.16 -6.48 24.30
CA GLN A 221 -25.87 -5.55 23.20
C GLN A 221 -24.73 -4.56 23.55
N ALA A 222 -24.69 -4.08 24.79
CA ALA A 222 -23.64 -3.17 25.26
C ALA A 222 -22.30 -3.90 25.45
N ARG A 223 -22.33 -5.18 25.81
CA ARG A 223 -21.12 -6.04 25.85
C ARG A 223 -20.55 -6.23 24.45
N LEU A 224 -21.39 -6.52 23.45
CA LEU A 224 -20.97 -6.62 22.05
C LEU A 224 -20.39 -5.30 21.52
N LEU A 225 -21.01 -4.17 21.86
CA LEU A 225 -20.48 -2.85 21.51
C LEU A 225 -19.10 -2.60 22.15
N ALA A 226 -18.89 -2.99 23.41
CA ALA A 226 -17.59 -2.87 24.07
C ALA A 226 -16.51 -3.73 23.39
N VAL A 227 -16.85 -4.95 22.96
CA VAL A 227 -15.92 -5.81 22.19
C VAL A 227 -15.62 -5.20 20.82
N ALA A 228 -16.63 -4.67 20.12
CA ALA A 228 -16.46 -4.00 18.84
C ALA A 228 -15.56 -2.76 18.97
N GLU A 229 -15.73 -1.97 20.03
CA GLU A 229 -14.91 -0.78 20.29
C GLU A 229 -13.47 -1.15 20.67
N LEU A 230 -13.27 -2.19 21.50
CA LEU A 230 -11.94 -2.71 21.79
C LEU A 230 -11.25 -3.23 20.52
N ALA A 231 -11.98 -3.98 19.69
CA ALA A 231 -11.48 -4.47 18.43
C ALA A 231 -11.10 -3.30 17.50
N ARG A 232 -11.93 -2.26 17.40
CA ARG A 232 -11.63 -1.03 16.67
C ARG A 232 -10.34 -0.37 17.15
N GLN A 233 -10.16 -0.22 18.46
CA GLN A 233 -8.93 0.35 19.05
C GLN A 233 -7.69 -0.49 18.77
N LEU A 234 -7.81 -1.82 18.77
CA LEU A 234 -6.70 -2.70 18.41
C LEU A 234 -6.32 -2.56 16.93
N LEU A 235 -7.32 -2.45 16.05
CA LEU A 235 -7.10 -2.19 14.62
C LEU A 235 -6.42 -0.83 14.41
N ASP A 236 -6.96 0.24 15.00
CA ASP A 236 -6.40 1.61 14.90
C ASP A 236 -4.97 1.71 15.47
N ASN A 237 -4.68 1.08 16.62
CA ASN A 237 -3.35 1.11 17.23
C ASN A 237 -2.30 0.35 16.41
N THR A 238 -2.74 -0.62 15.60
CA THR A 238 -1.87 -1.32 14.66
C THR A 238 -1.48 -0.41 13.50
N ASP A 239 -2.31 0.58 13.15
CA ASP A 239 -1.99 1.64 12.18
C ASP A 239 -1.20 2.81 12.81
N GLN A 240 -1.44 3.15 14.08
CA GLN A 240 -0.80 4.32 14.73
C GLN A 240 0.68 4.09 15.12
N LYS A 241 1.05 2.89 15.60
CA LYS A 241 2.46 2.56 15.94
C LYS A 241 3.39 2.59 14.73
N VAL A 242 2.83 2.60 13.52
CA VAL A 242 3.52 2.69 12.22
C VAL A 242 3.85 4.15 11.86
N THR A 243 3.22 5.14 12.50
CA THR A 243 3.42 6.56 12.17
C THR A 243 4.49 7.25 13.03
N ASP A 244 4.80 6.70 14.22
CA ASP A 244 5.73 7.29 15.20
C ASP A 244 7.11 6.58 15.25
N ALA A 245 7.39 5.65 14.33
CA ALA A 245 8.66 4.92 14.20
C ALA A 245 9.35 5.24 12.87
#